data_AF-W0F998-F1
#
_entry.id   AF-W0F998-F1
#
_cell.length_a   1.000
_cell.length_b   1.000
_cell.length_c   1.000
_cell.angle_alpha   90.00
_cell.angle_beta   90.00
_cell.angle_gamma   90.00
#
_symmetry.space_group_name_H-M   'P 1'
#
loop_
_entity.id
_entity.type
_entity.pdbx_description
1 polymer ?
#
loop_
_entity_poly.entity_id
_entity_poly.type
_entity_poly.pdbx_seq_one_letter_code
_entity_poly.pdbx_strand_id
1 'polypeptide(L)'
;MQKKLLKTVAFRRNGSSLYKIAKMKKILTLILLFLTISCGKNNETDLTACDQQMIAKFKNEVTCPYDPQMSRFLGKGMYRGQLVYFIDIVCIACNTAPPPKVYTCSGAEIPVTNFYNTVTGRIRVDACGNN
;
A
#
# COMPACT_ATOMS: atom_id res chain seq x y z
N MET A 1 -43.01 -54.29 -33.04
CA MET A 1 -41.82 -55.03 -33.52
C MET A 1 -40.88 -54.06 -34.20
N GLN A 2 -39.63 -54.04 -33.74
CA GLN A 2 -38.50 -53.39 -34.41
C GLN A 2 -38.35 -53.87 -35.85
N LYS A 3 -37.87 -53.00 -36.73
CA LYS A 3 -36.94 -53.23 -37.86
C LYS A 3 -37.19 -52.13 -38.91
N LYS A 4 -36.23 -51.57 -39.62
CA LYS A 4 -34.75 -51.59 -39.70
C LYS A 4 -34.48 -50.59 -40.85
N LEU A 5 -33.48 -49.71 -40.73
CA LEU A 5 -32.26 -49.72 -41.58
C LEU A 5 -32.53 -49.63 -43.10
N LEU A 6 -31.94 -48.75 -43.91
CA LEU A 6 -30.51 -48.46 -44.12
C LEU A 6 -30.45 -47.23 -45.07
N LYS A 7 -29.67 -46.20 -44.73
CA LYS A 7 -28.38 -45.79 -45.33
C LYS A 7 -28.36 -45.46 -46.83
N THR A 8 -27.87 -44.25 -47.13
CA THR A 8 -26.68 -43.93 -47.99
C THR A 8 -26.49 -42.40 -47.94
N VAL A 9 -25.49 -41.84 -47.25
CA VAL A 9 -24.10 -41.57 -47.71
C VAL A 9 -24.10 -40.96 -49.12
N ALA A 10 -23.49 -39.81 -49.44
CA ALA A 10 -22.91 -38.67 -48.75
C ALA A 10 -22.68 -37.62 -49.87
N PHE A 11 -22.86 -36.32 -49.60
CA PHE A 11 -22.36 -35.28 -50.50
C PHE A 11 -21.67 -34.20 -49.67
N ARG A 12 -20.35 -34.10 -49.86
CA ARG A 12 -19.45 -33.17 -49.20
C ARG A 12 -19.28 -31.96 -50.10
N ARG A 13 -19.46 -30.73 -49.61
CA ARG A 13 -18.69 -29.57 -50.07
C ARG A 13 -18.65 -28.46 -49.02
N ASN A 14 -17.42 -27.96 -48.86
CA ASN A 14 -16.93 -27.00 -47.88
C ASN A 14 -17.59 -25.62 -48.01
N GLY A 15 -17.80 -24.98 -46.85
CA GLY A 15 -18.18 -23.57 -46.72
C GLY A 15 -17.54 -22.95 -45.48
N SER A 16 -16.22 -22.97 -45.39
CA SER A 16 -15.44 -22.37 -44.30
C SER A 16 -15.14 -20.91 -44.59
N SER A 17 -16.05 -19.96 -44.28
CA SER A 17 -15.68 -18.53 -44.38
C SER A 17 -16.53 -17.50 -43.58
N LEU A 18 -17.40 -17.89 -42.64
CA LEU A 18 -18.23 -16.91 -41.92
C LEU A 18 -18.13 -16.94 -40.38
N TYR A 19 -17.42 -17.93 -39.80
CA TYR A 19 -17.41 -18.12 -38.35
C TYR A 19 -16.32 -17.33 -37.59
N LYS A 20 -15.36 -16.71 -38.29
CA LYS A 20 -14.23 -16.01 -37.64
C LYS A 20 -14.54 -14.57 -37.18
N ILE A 21 -15.47 -13.87 -37.85
CA ILE A 21 -15.67 -12.43 -37.60
C ILE A 21 -16.64 -12.17 -36.42
N ALA A 22 -17.53 -13.13 -36.12
CA ALA A 22 -18.50 -12.99 -35.03
C ALA A 22 -17.90 -13.18 -33.62
N LYS A 23 -16.79 -13.93 -33.49
CA LYS A 23 -16.16 -14.22 -32.19
C LYS A 23 -15.24 -13.10 -31.69
N MET A 24 -14.71 -12.25 -32.58
CA MET A 24 -13.79 -11.17 -32.18
C MET A 24 -14.50 -9.96 -31.56
N LYS A 25 -15.78 -9.71 -31.91
CA LYS A 25 -16.56 -8.61 -31.31
C LYS A 25 -17.01 -8.86 -29.86
N LYS A 26 -17.14 -10.12 -29.43
CA LYS A 26 -17.55 -10.45 -28.04
C LYS A 26 -16.39 -10.47 -27.05
N ILE A 27 -15.15 -10.63 -27.52
CA ILE A 27 -13.97 -10.66 -26.66
C ILE A 27 -13.51 -9.23 -26.32
N LEU A 28 -13.67 -8.28 -27.25
CA LEU A 28 -13.26 -6.90 -27.06
C LEU A 28 -14.06 -6.18 -25.95
N THR A 29 -15.32 -6.58 -25.72
CA THR A 29 -16.17 -6.00 -24.67
C THR A 29 -15.86 -6.53 -23.26
N LEU A 30 -15.17 -7.67 -23.13
CA LEU A 30 -14.84 -8.26 -21.82
C LEU A 30 -13.57 -7.66 -21.19
N ILE A 31 -12.68 -7.09 -22.01
CA ILE A 31 -11.40 -6.52 -21.58
C ILE A 31 -11.58 -5.12 -20.97
N LEU A 32 -12.63 -4.38 -21.38
CA LEU A 32 -12.88 -3.02 -20.90
C LEU A 32 -13.43 -2.98 -19.46
N LEU A 33 -13.94 -4.10 -18.93
CA LEU A 33 -14.53 -4.17 -17.59
C LEU A 33 -13.48 -4.33 -16.47
N PHE A 34 -12.24 -4.71 -16.80
CA PHE A 34 -11.17 -4.93 -15.81
C PHE A 34 -10.36 -3.68 -15.47
N LEU A 35 -10.61 -2.55 -16.13
CA LEU A 35 -9.86 -1.30 -15.94
C LEU A 35 -10.37 -0.41 -14.78
N THR A 36 -11.43 -0.82 -14.08
CA THR A 36 -11.98 -0.04 -12.96
C THR A 36 -11.64 -0.63 -11.59
N ILE A 37 -10.55 -1.39 -11.46
CA ILE A 37 -9.88 -1.54 -10.16
C ILE A 37 -9.23 -0.20 -9.85
N SER A 38 -10.07 0.77 -9.49
CA SER A 38 -9.70 2.01 -8.85
C SER A 38 -8.87 1.61 -7.65
N CYS A 39 -7.57 1.91 -7.73
CA CYS A 39 -6.69 1.92 -6.58
C CYS A 39 -7.28 2.93 -5.60
N GLY A 40 -8.08 2.43 -4.65
CA GLY A 40 -8.56 3.19 -3.51
C GLY A 40 -7.33 3.69 -2.77
N LYS A 41 -7.01 4.97 -2.96
CA LYS A 41 -5.99 5.64 -2.16
C LYS A 41 -6.62 5.87 -0.79
N ASN A 42 -6.59 4.84 0.05
CA ASN A 42 -6.95 4.92 1.46
C ASN A 42 -5.92 5.84 2.12
N ASN A 43 -6.22 7.13 2.17
CA ASN A 43 -5.40 8.14 2.85
C ASN A 43 -5.80 8.30 4.32
N GLU A 44 -6.41 7.28 4.92
CA GLU A 44 -6.45 7.11 6.36
C GLU A 44 -5.65 5.83 6.64
N THR A 45 -4.40 6.00 7.03
CA THR A 45 -3.67 4.91 7.67
C THR A 45 -4.39 4.63 8.97
N ASP A 46 -5.24 3.60 8.98
CA ASP A 46 -5.76 3.03 10.22
C ASP A 46 -4.57 2.83 11.17
N LEU A 47 -4.59 3.56 12.29
CA LEU A 47 -3.54 3.49 13.28
C LEU A 47 -3.49 2.05 13.79
N THR A 48 -2.35 1.40 13.61
CA THR A 48 -2.13 0.06 14.16
C THR A 48 -2.11 0.13 15.69
N ALA A 49 -2.32 -1.00 16.37
CA ALA A 49 -2.14 -1.07 17.82
C ALA A 49 -0.74 -0.60 18.25
N CYS A 50 0.26 -0.83 17.39
CA CYS A 50 1.62 -0.35 17.59
C CYS A 50 1.74 1.18 17.53
N ASP A 51 1.09 1.79 16.53
CA ASP A 51 1.04 3.25 16.39
C ASP A 51 0.41 3.86 17.64
N GLN A 52 -0.71 3.31 18.12
CA GLN A 52 -1.37 3.78 19.32
C GLN A 52 -0.49 3.69 20.58
N GLN A 53 0.26 2.59 20.74
CA GLN A 53 1.20 2.44 21.85
C GLN A 53 2.33 3.48 21.79
N MET A 54 2.88 3.74 20.61
CA MET A 54 3.95 4.71 20.44
C MET A 54 3.45 6.15 20.57
N ILE A 55 2.23 6.45 20.08
CA ILE A 55 1.56 7.73 20.33
C ILE A 55 1.41 7.95 21.84
N ALA A 56 0.90 6.96 22.59
CA ALA A 56 0.76 7.06 24.04
C ALA A 56 2.12 7.28 24.74
N LYS A 57 3.16 6.56 24.30
CA LYS A 57 4.52 6.70 24.84
C LYS A 57 5.10 8.10 24.63
N PHE A 58 4.93 8.67 23.44
CA PHE A 58 5.57 9.91 23.03
C PHE A 58 4.67 11.13 23.07
N LYS A 59 3.44 11.03 23.61
CA LYS A 59 2.45 12.11 23.62
C LYS A 59 3.00 13.45 24.14
N ASN A 60 3.89 13.41 25.12
CA ASN A 60 4.48 14.60 25.75
C ASN A 60 5.73 15.11 25.02
N GLU A 61 6.26 14.38 24.04
CA GLU A 61 7.44 14.76 23.25
C GLU A 61 7.09 15.35 21.89
N VAL A 62 5.87 15.06 21.41
CA VAL A 62 5.34 15.56 20.13
C VAL A 62 4.81 16.98 20.32
N THR A 63 5.08 17.86 19.34
CA THR A 63 4.53 19.21 19.31
C THR A 63 3.15 19.19 18.61
N CYS A 64 2.12 19.66 19.32
CA CYS A 64 0.77 19.82 18.81
C CYS A 64 0.26 21.25 19.10
N PRO A 65 -0.33 21.97 18.13
CA PRO A 65 -0.47 21.59 16.72
C PRO A 65 0.88 21.54 16.01
N TYR A 66 0.94 20.82 14.88
CA TYR A 66 2.14 20.77 14.05
C TYR A 66 2.44 22.13 13.43
N ASP A 67 3.66 22.61 13.62
CA ASP A 67 4.22 23.81 12.98
C ASP A 67 5.36 23.40 12.02
N PRO A 68 5.25 23.70 10.72
CA PRO A 68 6.30 23.39 9.75
C PRO A 68 7.60 24.16 10.00
N GLN A 69 7.60 25.25 10.78
CA GLN A 69 8.81 26.00 11.11
C GLN A 69 9.64 25.34 12.20
N MET A 70 8.99 24.81 13.24
CA MET A 70 9.63 24.12 14.36
C MET A 70 8.65 23.19 15.05
N SER A 71 8.83 21.87 14.89
CA SER A 71 7.99 20.89 15.59
C SER A 71 8.68 19.54 15.73
N ARG A 72 8.42 18.90 16.87
CA ARG A 72 8.73 17.49 17.08
C ARG A 72 7.56 16.65 16.63
N PHE A 73 7.81 15.59 15.88
CA PHE A 73 6.76 14.68 15.44
C PHE A 73 7.16 13.22 15.61
N LEU A 74 6.17 12.36 15.80
CA LEU A 74 6.35 10.92 15.79
C LEU A 74 6.48 10.45 14.34
N GLY A 75 7.60 9.82 14.01
CA GLY A 75 7.82 9.15 12.75
C GLY A 75 7.88 7.64 12.91
N LYS A 76 7.60 6.91 11.82
CA LYS A 76 7.85 5.48 11.70
C LYS A 76 8.55 5.15 10.39
N GLY A 77 9.28 4.04 10.36
CA GLY A 77 10.00 3.57 9.19
C GLY A 77 10.56 2.16 9.39
N MET A 78 11.35 1.69 8.44
CA MET A 78 11.97 0.37 8.47
C MET A 78 13.46 0.48 8.79
N TYR A 79 13.92 -0.27 9.78
CA TYR A 79 15.33 -0.42 10.13
C TYR A 79 15.66 -1.90 10.24
N ARG A 80 16.64 -2.38 9.46
CA ARG A 80 17.04 -3.81 9.41
C ARG A 80 15.85 -4.77 9.20
N GLY A 81 14.89 -4.37 8.37
CA GLY A 81 13.69 -5.17 8.07
C GLY A 81 12.60 -5.14 9.15
N GLN A 82 12.77 -4.37 10.23
CA GLN A 82 11.79 -4.22 11.30
C GLN A 82 11.17 -2.82 11.30
N LEU A 83 9.86 -2.73 11.60
CA LEU A 83 9.19 -1.47 11.85
C LEU A 83 9.72 -0.82 13.13
N VAL A 84 10.16 0.43 13.02
CA VAL A 84 10.68 1.23 14.12
C VAL A 84 10.04 2.62 14.13
N TYR A 85 10.02 3.22 15.30
CA TYR A 85 9.48 4.55 15.60
C TYR A 85 10.59 5.48 16.07
N PHE A 86 10.43 6.78 15.88
CA PHE A 86 11.41 7.78 16.28
C PHE A 86 10.75 9.14 16.44
N ILE A 87 11.33 9.99 17.28
CA ILE A 87 10.97 11.41 17.36
C ILE A 87 11.92 12.16 16.45
N ASP A 88 11.36 12.78 15.41
CA ASP A 88 12.08 13.63 14.48
C ASP A 88 11.68 15.10 14.69
N ILE A 89 12.52 16.00 14.21
CA ILE A 89 12.35 17.44 14.40
C ILE A 89 12.33 18.09 13.03
N VAL A 90 11.21 18.73 12.69
CA VAL A 90 11.20 19.68 11.58
C VAL A 90 11.71 21.01 12.12
N CYS A 91 12.77 21.56 11.50
CA CYS A 91 13.14 22.95 11.67
C CYS A 91 13.77 23.48 10.38
N ILE A 92 13.12 24.43 9.72
CA ILE A 92 13.57 24.94 8.41
C ILE A 92 14.87 25.74 8.55
N ALA A 93 15.06 26.45 9.66
CA ALA A 93 16.21 27.30 9.90
C ALA A 93 17.33 26.59 10.69
N CYS A 94 17.13 25.35 11.16
CA CYS A 94 18.08 24.65 12.00
C CYS A 94 18.76 23.50 11.25
N ASN A 95 20.08 23.36 11.43
CA ASN A 95 20.79 22.12 11.11
C ASN A 95 20.56 21.07 12.21
N THR A 96 19.32 20.59 12.34
CA THR A 96 18.97 19.65 13.40
C THR A 96 19.64 18.29 13.15
N ALA A 97 20.25 17.74 14.21
CA ALA A 97 20.82 16.41 14.14
C ALA A 97 19.70 15.35 13.97
N PRO A 98 19.95 14.28 13.20
CA PRO A 98 19.00 13.20 13.06
C PRO A 98 18.78 12.46 14.40
N PRO A 99 17.68 11.70 14.54
CA PRO A 99 17.43 10.89 15.71
C PRO A 99 18.58 9.91 15.98
N PRO A 100 19.19 9.90 17.18
CA PRO A 100 20.32 9.01 17.50
C PRO A 100 19.86 7.58 17.83
N LYS A 101 18.56 7.39 18.04
CA LYS A 101 17.94 6.12 18.39
C LYS A 101 16.56 6.00 17.77
N VAL A 102 16.14 4.75 17.60
CA VAL A 102 14.80 4.37 17.17
C VAL A 102 14.21 3.38 18.18
N TYR A 103 12.91 3.13 18.07
CA TYR A 103 12.15 2.35 19.03
C TYR A 103 11.40 1.23 18.32
N THR A 104 11.47 0.01 18.85
CA THR A 104 10.59 -1.07 18.40
C THR A 104 9.16 -0.81 18.85
N CYS A 105 8.22 -1.61 18.36
CA CYS A 105 6.84 -1.61 18.84
C CYS A 105 6.71 -1.84 20.35
N SER A 106 7.57 -2.68 20.92
CA SER A 106 7.62 -2.92 22.37
C SER A 106 8.26 -1.76 23.15
N GLY A 107 8.71 -0.71 22.46
CA GLY A 107 9.37 0.44 23.04
C GLY A 107 10.84 0.23 23.38
N ALA A 108 11.47 -0.86 22.91
CA ALA A 108 12.89 -1.11 23.10
C ALA A 108 13.71 -0.13 22.25
N GLU A 109 14.73 0.48 22.85
CA GLU A 109 15.59 1.44 22.17
C GLU A 109 16.67 0.73 21.34
N ILE A 110 16.90 1.22 20.13
CA ILE A 110 17.95 0.75 19.24
C ILE A 110 18.79 1.96 18.83
N PRO A 111 20.09 2.00 19.18
CA PRO A 111 20.97 3.06 18.70
C PRO A 111 21.16 2.94 17.19
N VAL A 112 21.16 4.08 16.50
CA VAL A 112 21.30 4.14 15.04
C VAL A 112 22.39 5.13 14.65
N THR A 113 23.29 4.67 13.79
CA THR A 113 24.27 5.51 13.11
C THR A 113 23.81 5.73 11.68
N ASN A 114 23.99 6.94 11.14
CA ASN A 114 23.59 7.31 9.79
C ASN A 114 22.09 7.09 9.51
N PHE A 115 21.23 7.57 10.41
CA PHE A 115 19.77 7.42 10.38
C PHE A 115 19.15 7.56 8.98
N TYR A 116 19.51 8.60 8.23
CA TYR A 116 18.94 8.87 6.91
C TYR A 116 19.24 7.78 5.85
N ASN A 117 20.33 7.03 6.01
CA ASN A 117 20.74 5.95 5.12
C ASN A 117 20.26 4.58 5.59
N THR A 118 20.00 4.41 6.88
CA THR A 118 19.65 3.11 7.47
C THR A 118 18.17 2.94 7.73
N VAL A 119 17.43 4.04 7.94
CA VAL A 119 15.99 4.03 8.18
C VAL A 119 15.28 4.45 6.90
N THR A 120 14.58 3.50 6.29
CA THR A 120 13.90 3.66 5.00
C THR A 120 12.38 3.77 5.17
N GLY A 121 11.67 4.31 4.19
CA GLY A 121 10.19 4.39 4.23
C GLY A 121 9.67 5.25 5.38
N ARG A 122 10.41 6.31 5.73
CA ARG A 122 10.08 7.21 6.83
C ARG A 122 8.80 7.98 6.53
N ILE A 123 7.81 7.85 7.40
CA ILE A 123 6.54 8.58 7.35
C ILE A 123 6.19 9.15 8.72
N ARG A 124 5.45 10.25 8.74
CA ARG A 124 4.90 10.81 9.97
C ARG A 124 3.70 9.98 10.43
N VAL A 125 3.62 9.75 11.74
CA VAL A 125 2.44 9.23 12.43
C VAL A 125 1.68 10.42 13.00
N ASP A 126 0.37 10.45 12.77
CA ASP A 126 -0.45 11.52 13.35
C ASP A 126 -0.73 11.21 14.84
N ALA A 127 -0.01 11.91 15.71
CA ALA A 127 -0.07 11.70 17.16
C ALA A 127 -0.88 12.78 17.89
N CYS A 128 -1.24 13.87 17.21
CA CYS A 128 -2.12 14.90 17.73
C CYS A 128 -3.55 14.41 17.47
N GLY A 129 -4.17 13.74 18.45
CA GLY A 129 -5.56 13.33 18.33
C GLY A 129 -6.46 14.51 17.96
N ASN A 130 -7.55 14.24 17.22
CA ASN A 130 -8.58 15.25 16.94
C ASN A 130 -9.09 15.79 18.27
N ASN A 131 -8.72 17.03 18.58
CA ASN A 131 -9.13 17.74 19.79
C ASN A 131 -10.54 18.31 19.60
#